data_AF-A0AAU9XHW1-F1
#
_entry.id   AF-A0AAU9XHW1-F1
#
_cell.length_a   1.000
_cell.length_b   1.000
_cell.length_c   1.000
_cell.angle_alpha   90.00
_cell.angle_beta   90.00
_cell.angle_gamma   90.00
#
_symmetry.space_group_name_H-M   'P 1'
#
loop_
_entity.id
_entity.type
_entity.pdbx_description
1 polymer ?
#
loop_
_entity_poly.entity_id
_entity_poly.type
_entity_poly.pdbx_seq_one_letter_code
_entity_poly.pdbx_strand_id
1 'polypeptide(L)'
;MPGGKKNTVYRRKRKGKPFTGVQRYARKAKKMPRADREVTNSASSSSCDEALSDAESASISASRLKMRPEDSPDSSSKISDVNDFQGEGYRLVDLKKLYATLSEAHVCEEDTITKKGQSFDVNRRAVYHSLETGGGYEGLVTFCSIMNMPCLSLPAYYRQVDTILEALEAEAKDEMTQAGIRVREYILKESGDEVNDDVVDAAVSFDGTWAKRGFTSLTGVVFVISVDTGEVLDYHVLSKECRKCTMKRSQCQTDEEFEAWQIEHLASNECDINFNGSSPAMEAEGAIVVWSRSVELHKIRYKWMVSDGDSKAFNTVENIYGDDCKVEKLDCVGHVQKRMGKHLLNLKARTKGKLADGKPIGGRGRLTESRIKRLQKYYGLAIRQNTLTKANLTEREVDVVVYTMKKNIIAILHHSVQSQDAAKQHRFCPVGEDSWCKWQQDCATGTNTYEAGDCLPEVFFELLKPTFITLSETKLLQRCVRGATQNRNECINGLVWARCPKHKHHGAKVIRCAVASTVCHFHSGAASRARIMQRLVIPAGEYTQKASEEKDKRRLRKSDLQTSAKEKSAGKESK
;
A
#
# COMPACT_ATOMS: atom_id res chain seq x y z
N MET A 1 -70.65 31.26 -23.73
CA MET A 1 -70.47 31.31 -25.21
C MET A 1 -70.23 32.76 -25.59
N PRO A 2 -69.39 33.09 -26.60
CA PRO A 2 -68.12 32.48 -27.06
C PRO A 2 -66.92 33.33 -26.54
N GLY A 3 -65.64 33.19 -26.93
CA GLY A 3 -64.93 32.15 -27.68
C GLY A 3 -63.69 32.67 -28.46
N GLY A 4 -62.52 32.04 -28.30
CA GLY A 4 -61.25 32.37 -29.00
C GLY A 4 -60.04 32.13 -28.09
N LYS A 5 -59.27 31.03 -28.20
CA LYS A 5 -58.24 30.69 -29.22
C LYS A 5 -57.03 31.66 -29.20
N LYS A 6 -55.76 31.22 -29.18
CA LYS A 6 -55.13 29.89 -28.93
C LYS A 6 -53.60 30.09 -28.97
N ASN A 7 -52.80 29.40 -28.13
CA ASN A 7 -51.67 28.55 -28.56
C ASN A 7 -50.87 27.96 -27.39
N THR A 8 -50.10 26.90 -27.67
CA THR A 8 -49.46 26.03 -26.68
C THR A 8 -48.06 25.59 -27.11
N VAL A 9 -47.16 25.40 -26.15
CA VAL A 9 -45.96 24.56 -26.32
C VAL A 9 -45.72 23.74 -25.06
N TYR A 10 -45.96 22.41 -25.15
CA TYR A 10 -45.54 21.44 -24.14
C TYR A 10 -45.05 20.17 -24.85
N ARG A 11 -43.74 19.89 -24.83
CA ARG A 11 -43.12 18.92 -25.76
C ARG A 11 -42.68 17.61 -25.09
N ARG A 12 -43.66 16.70 -24.95
CA ARG A 12 -43.55 15.22 -24.94
C ARG A 12 -42.40 14.56 -24.14
N LYS A 13 -42.76 13.89 -23.04
CA LYS A 13 -42.05 12.67 -22.59
C LYS A 13 -42.03 11.64 -23.73
N ARG A 14 -40.89 10.99 -24.00
CA ARG A 14 -40.82 9.81 -24.89
C ARG A 14 -41.32 8.57 -24.14
N LYS A 15 -42.26 7.81 -24.72
CA LYS A 15 -42.58 6.44 -24.28
C LYS A 15 -41.66 5.46 -25.01
N GLY A 16 -40.97 4.60 -24.28
CA GLY A 16 -40.37 3.37 -24.84
C GLY A 16 -41.46 2.31 -25.10
N LYS A 17 -41.23 1.42 -26.06
CA LYS A 17 -42.13 0.28 -26.34
C LYS A 17 -41.89 -0.87 -25.34
N PRO A 18 -42.92 -1.70 -25.04
CA PRO A 18 -42.69 -2.99 -24.40
C PRO A 18 -41.95 -3.94 -25.37
N PHE A 19 -41.18 -4.89 -24.81
CA PHE A 19 -40.49 -5.92 -25.58
C PHE A 19 -41.17 -7.27 -25.34
N THR A 20 -41.56 -7.96 -26.41
CA THR A 20 -42.21 -9.28 -26.37
C THR A 20 -41.45 -10.23 -27.28
N GLY A 21 -40.90 -11.33 -26.74
CA GLY A 21 -39.99 -12.17 -27.53
C GLY A 21 -39.40 -13.38 -26.81
N VAL A 22 -40.26 -14.33 -26.40
CA VAL A 22 -40.03 -15.79 -26.44
C VAL A 22 -38.63 -16.33 -26.07
N GLN A 23 -38.51 -16.96 -24.89
CA GLN A 23 -37.59 -18.08 -24.70
C GLN A 23 -38.30 -19.40 -25.08
N ARG A 24 -37.59 -20.33 -25.75
CA ARG A 24 -38.04 -21.71 -25.99
C ARG A 24 -37.05 -22.70 -25.36
N TYR A 25 -37.59 -23.88 -25.03
CA TYR A 25 -36.92 -25.08 -24.51
C TYR A 25 -36.29 -24.97 -23.10
N ALA A 26 -36.26 -26.03 -22.30
CA ALA A 26 -37.22 -27.14 -22.14
C ALA A 26 -36.94 -27.86 -20.80
N ARG A 27 -37.97 -28.36 -20.13
CA ARG A 27 -37.80 -29.21 -18.94
C ARG A 27 -37.30 -30.61 -19.33
N LYS A 28 -36.33 -31.14 -18.59
CA LYS A 28 -36.44 -32.49 -18.00
C LYS A 28 -36.04 -32.42 -16.52
N ALA A 29 -36.64 -33.26 -15.69
CA ALA A 29 -36.51 -33.22 -14.24
C ALA A 29 -36.69 -34.62 -13.64
N LYS A 30 -36.06 -34.89 -12.50
CA LYS A 30 -36.42 -35.98 -11.58
C LYS A 30 -36.03 -35.61 -10.13
N LYS A 31 -37.06 -35.60 -9.28
CA LYS A 31 -37.14 -35.96 -7.84
C LYS A 31 -35.80 -36.11 -7.06
N MET A 32 -35.54 -35.34 -6.00
CA MET A 32 -36.12 -35.39 -4.62
C MET A 32 -35.52 -36.50 -3.73
N PRO A 33 -35.45 -36.36 -2.38
CA PRO A 33 -36.26 -35.48 -1.50
C PRO A 33 -35.49 -34.41 -0.71
N ARG A 34 -36.22 -33.70 0.18
CA ARG A 34 -35.72 -32.68 1.13
C ARG A 34 -35.37 -33.29 2.49
N ALA A 35 -34.59 -32.55 3.27
CA ALA A 35 -34.92 -32.27 4.67
C ALA A 35 -35.04 -30.74 4.86
N ASP A 36 -36.05 -30.30 5.61
CA ASP A 36 -36.24 -28.94 6.16
C ASP A 36 -35.30 -28.80 7.41
N ARG A 37 -34.82 -27.67 7.96
CA ARG A 37 -35.11 -26.20 7.96
C ARG A 37 -33.95 -25.47 8.72
N GLU A 38 -33.75 -24.15 8.84
CA GLU A 38 -34.11 -22.86 8.18
C GLU A 38 -32.98 -21.85 8.61
N VAL A 39 -32.83 -20.59 8.16
CA VAL A 39 -33.61 -19.35 8.41
C VAL A 39 -33.14 -18.26 7.42
N THR A 40 -33.99 -17.26 7.16
CA THR A 40 -33.74 -16.10 6.29
C THR A 40 -32.46 -15.30 6.56
N ASN A 41 -31.86 -14.78 5.49
CA ASN A 41 -31.37 -13.39 5.49
C ASN A 41 -31.61 -12.71 4.14
N SER A 42 -31.92 -11.42 4.17
CA SER A 42 -32.30 -10.60 3.01
C SER A 42 -31.50 -9.29 2.98
N ALA A 43 -31.84 -8.36 2.07
CA ALA A 43 -31.14 -7.10 1.79
C ALA A 43 -29.70 -7.29 1.25
N SER A 44 -29.51 -7.35 -0.08
CA SER A 44 -29.52 -6.24 -1.05
C SER A 44 -28.27 -5.36 -1.02
N SER A 45 -27.47 -5.49 -2.08
CA SER A 45 -26.34 -4.60 -2.39
C SER A 45 -26.76 -3.15 -2.57
N SER A 46 -25.95 -2.21 -2.05
CA SER A 46 -25.90 -0.84 -2.56
C SER A 46 -24.47 -0.54 -3.01
N SER A 47 -24.32 -0.07 -4.25
CA SER A 47 -23.04 0.37 -4.80
C SER A 47 -22.83 1.85 -4.52
N CYS A 48 -21.63 2.22 -4.09
CA CYS A 48 -21.16 3.61 -4.09
C CYS A 48 -19.71 3.67 -4.59
N ASP A 49 -19.55 4.19 -5.80
CA ASP A 49 -18.26 4.63 -6.31
C ASP A 49 -17.92 6.00 -5.70
N GLU A 50 -16.79 6.11 -5.00
CA GLU A 50 -16.20 7.41 -4.64
C GLU A 50 -14.73 7.48 -5.09
N ALA A 51 -14.34 8.62 -5.66
CA ALA A 51 -13.02 8.82 -6.23
C ALA A 51 -12.00 9.23 -5.16
N LEU A 52 -11.00 8.38 -4.93
CA LEU A 52 -9.92 8.62 -3.97
C LEU A 52 -9.00 9.76 -4.42
N SER A 53 -8.73 10.68 -3.49
CA SER A 53 -7.72 11.75 -3.62
C SER A 53 -7.01 11.99 -2.29
N ASP A 54 -6.42 10.92 -1.72
CA ASP A 54 -5.65 10.97 -0.49
C ASP A 54 -4.21 11.44 -0.74
N ALA A 55 -3.72 12.36 0.11
CA ALA A 55 -2.37 12.90 0.09
C ALA A 55 -1.77 12.91 1.51
N GLU A 56 -1.55 11.73 2.09
CA GLU A 56 -1.00 11.59 3.45
C GLU A 56 0.54 11.51 3.48
N SER A 57 1.11 11.55 4.69
CA SER A 57 2.54 11.71 4.96
C SER A 57 3.40 10.54 4.46
N ALA A 58 4.62 10.83 4.00
CA ALA A 58 5.58 9.80 3.56
C ALA A 58 6.75 9.76 4.54
N SER A 59 7.02 8.59 5.10
CA SER A 59 8.28 8.30 5.79
C SER A 59 9.36 7.92 4.78
N ILE A 60 10.62 7.95 5.22
CA ILE A 60 11.79 7.76 4.36
C ILE A 60 11.84 6.34 3.78
N SER A 61 12.20 6.23 2.49
CA SER A 61 12.36 4.95 1.78
C SER A 61 13.69 4.26 2.11
N ALA A 62 13.71 2.93 2.12
CA ALA A 62 14.89 2.13 2.42
C ALA A 62 16.11 2.48 1.54
N SER A 63 15.91 2.77 0.25
CA SER A 63 16.99 3.21 -0.64
C SER A 63 17.71 4.50 -0.20
N ARG A 64 17.09 5.36 0.61
CA ARG A 64 17.72 6.58 1.15
C ARG A 64 18.56 6.30 2.40
N LEU A 65 18.24 5.27 3.18
CA LEU A 65 19.11 4.81 4.28
C LEU A 65 20.45 4.27 3.74
N LYS A 66 20.41 3.59 2.59
CA LYS A 66 21.60 3.06 1.89
C LYS A 66 22.42 4.11 1.11
N MET A 67 22.01 5.39 1.05
CA MET A 67 22.73 6.43 0.31
C MET A 67 22.93 7.71 1.15
N ARG A 68 23.95 7.68 2.01
CA ARG A 68 24.64 8.88 2.50
C ARG A 68 25.85 9.17 1.61
N PRO A 69 26.04 10.39 1.09
CA PRO A 69 27.34 10.86 0.62
C PRO A 69 28.30 11.04 1.80
N GLU A 70 29.61 11.08 1.52
CA GLU A 70 30.59 11.68 2.45
C GLU A 70 30.61 13.21 2.27
N ASP A 71 31.00 13.92 3.34
CA ASP A 71 30.90 15.39 3.41
C ASP A 71 32.03 16.11 2.67
N SER A 72 31.70 17.23 2.02
CA SER A 72 32.65 18.23 1.50
C SER A 72 31.95 19.60 1.43
N PRO A 73 32.62 20.72 1.73
CA PRO A 73 31.95 21.86 2.37
C PRO A 73 31.23 22.86 1.45
N ASP A 74 30.35 23.60 2.12
CA ASP A 74 29.43 24.66 1.70
C ASP A 74 30.04 25.82 0.87
N SER A 75 29.23 26.37 -0.04
CA SER A 75 29.22 27.82 -0.34
C SER A 75 27.87 28.25 -0.94
N SER A 76 27.41 29.45 -0.58
CA SER A 76 25.99 29.80 -0.60
C SER A 76 25.56 30.80 -1.69
N SER A 77 24.34 30.62 -2.23
CA SER A 77 23.46 31.66 -2.82
C SER A 77 23.96 32.39 -4.10
N LYS A 78 23.17 32.51 -5.17
CA LYS A 78 21.89 33.26 -5.25
C LYS A 78 21.06 32.83 -6.47
N ILE A 79 19.76 33.12 -6.45
CA ILE A 79 18.90 33.01 -7.63
C ILE A 79 18.72 34.41 -8.24
N SER A 80 19.58 34.72 -9.21
CA SER A 80 19.41 35.80 -10.18
C SER A 80 20.47 35.64 -11.27
N ASP A 81 20.10 35.06 -12.40
CA ASP A 81 20.12 35.79 -13.67
C ASP A 81 19.41 34.97 -14.77
N VAL A 82 18.42 35.61 -15.40
CA VAL A 82 17.73 35.09 -16.57
C VAL A 82 18.29 35.86 -17.76
N ASN A 83 19.29 35.27 -18.44
CA ASN A 83 19.63 35.49 -19.87
C ASN A 83 21.03 34.89 -20.20
N ASP A 84 21.12 33.56 -20.37
CA ASP A 84 21.98 32.96 -21.42
C ASP A 84 21.80 31.43 -21.61
N PHE A 85 20.56 30.95 -21.51
CA PHE A 85 20.26 29.56 -21.88
C PHE A 85 20.14 29.44 -23.41
N GLN A 86 21.30 29.34 -24.08
CA GLN A 86 21.34 28.86 -25.47
C GLN A 86 20.71 27.46 -25.50
N GLY A 87 19.62 27.33 -26.27
CA GLY A 87 18.75 26.16 -26.17
C GLY A 87 19.37 24.88 -26.72
N GLU A 88 19.74 23.94 -25.84
CA GLU A 88 19.89 22.54 -26.25
C GLU A 88 18.53 22.03 -26.75
N GLY A 89 18.42 21.89 -28.07
CA GLY A 89 17.21 21.40 -28.73
C GLY A 89 16.94 19.92 -28.47
N TYR A 90 15.87 19.40 -29.08
CA TYR A 90 15.47 18.00 -28.98
C TYR A 90 16.62 17.05 -29.34
N ARG A 91 17.15 16.33 -28.35
CA ARG A 91 18.17 15.29 -28.55
C ARG A 91 17.56 14.10 -29.29
N LEU A 92 17.73 14.09 -30.61
CA LEU A 92 17.36 12.98 -31.48
C LEU A 92 18.23 11.74 -31.21
N VAL A 93 17.72 10.57 -31.60
CA VAL A 93 18.46 9.30 -31.49
C VAL A 93 19.53 9.24 -32.58
N ASP A 94 20.79 9.15 -32.18
CA ASP A 94 21.92 8.91 -33.07
C ASP A 94 21.83 7.47 -33.63
N LEU A 95 21.42 7.35 -34.89
CA LEU A 95 21.21 6.06 -35.54
C LEU A 95 22.50 5.24 -35.67
N LYS A 96 23.67 5.86 -35.75
CA LYS A 96 24.95 5.13 -35.80
C LYS A 96 25.29 4.52 -34.45
N LYS A 97 25.11 5.28 -33.37
CA LYS A 97 25.30 4.77 -32.00
C LYS A 97 24.24 3.75 -31.62
N LEU A 98 22.99 3.94 -32.03
CA LEU A 98 21.93 2.95 -31.85
C LEU A 98 22.28 1.63 -32.55
N TYR A 99 22.70 1.69 -33.82
CA TYR A 99 23.12 0.52 -34.57
C TYR A 99 24.28 -0.21 -33.88
N ALA A 100 25.37 0.48 -33.55
CA ALA A 100 26.52 -0.12 -32.85
C ALA A 100 26.11 -0.79 -31.53
N THR A 101 25.35 -0.09 -30.67
CA THR A 101 24.87 -0.62 -29.38
C THR A 101 23.99 -1.86 -29.55
N LEU A 102 23.18 -1.93 -30.62
CA LEU A 102 22.32 -3.08 -30.93
C LEU A 102 23.10 -4.23 -31.57
N SER A 103 24.12 -3.95 -32.38
CA SER A 103 25.03 -4.96 -32.93
C SER A 103 25.86 -5.63 -31.84
N GLU A 104 26.39 -4.86 -30.88
CA GLU A 104 27.04 -5.39 -29.68
C GLU A 104 26.07 -6.27 -28.87
N ALA A 105 24.85 -5.79 -28.61
CA ALA A 105 23.79 -6.56 -27.95
C ALA A 105 23.15 -7.69 -28.80
N HIS A 106 23.69 -7.98 -29.99
CA HIS A 106 23.33 -9.13 -30.81
C HIS A 106 24.33 -10.28 -30.71
N VAL A 107 25.54 -10.04 -30.19
CA VAL A 107 26.56 -11.10 -30.01
C VAL A 107 26.17 -11.98 -28.81
N CYS A 108 26.26 -13.30 -28.98
CA CYS A 108 26.43 -14.25 -27.88
C CYS A 108 27.89 -14.71 -27.89
N GLU A 109 28.61 -14.50 -26.80
CA GLU A 109 29.95 -15.06 -26.61
C GLU A 109 29.82 -16.55 -26.30
N GLU A 110 30.43 -17.41 -27.12
CA GLU A 110 30.24 -18.86 -27.06
C GLU A 110 30.91 -19.51 -25.83
N ASP A 111 31.91 -18.85 -25.25
CA ASP A 111 32.73 -19.39 -24.16
C ASP A 111 32.06 -19.34 -22.76
N THR A 112 30.82 -18.84 -22.64
CA THR A 112 30.09 -18.81 -21.35
C THR A 112 28.65 -19.35 -21.43
N ILE A 113 28.41 -20.40 -22.24
CA ILE A 113 27.08 -20.98 -22.44
C ILE A 113 26.60 -21.77 -21.19
N THR A 114 25.98 -21.05 -20.25
CA THR A 114 24.94 -21.63 -19.38
C THR A 114 23.64 -21.79 -20.17
N LYS A 115 22.65 -22.54 -19.64
CA LYS A 115 21.28 -22.59 -20.22
C LYS A 115 20.65 -21.20 -20.43
N LYS A 116 21.08 -20.18 -19.67
CA LYS A 116 20.57 -18.79 -19.79
C LYS A 116 21.23 -18.00 -20.92
N GLY A 117 22.42 -18.40 -21.36
CA GLY A 117 23.18 -17.78 -22.46
C GLY A 117 22.68 -18.15 -23.87
N GLN A 118 21.89 -19.23 -24.02
CA GLN A 118 21.43 -19.81 -25.30
C GLN A 118 20.41 -18.96 -26.09
N SER A 119 20.40 -17.64 -25.91
CA SER A 119 19.55 -16.70 -26.65
C SER A 119 20.29 -15.38 -26.85
N PHE A 120 20.06 -14.72 -27.99
CA PHE A 120 20.60 -13.38 -28.24
C PHE A 120 20.20 -12.39 -27.15
N ASP A 121 21.14 -11.53 -26.78
CA ASP A 121 21.01 -10.66 -25.62
C ASP A 121 19.85 -9.64 -25.76
N VAL A 122 19.65 -9.13 -26.97
CA VAL A 122 18.48 -8.33 -27.39
C VAL A 122 17.13 -8.98 -27.05
N ASN A 123 17.00 -10.31 -27.10
CA ASN A 123 15.75 -11.00 -26.77
C ASN A 123 15.45 -10.93 -25.27
N ARG A 124 16.46 -11.18 -24.42
CA ARG A 124 16.32 -11.04 -22.96
C ARG A 124 16.01 -9.59 -22.59
N ARG A 125 16.72 -8.63 -23.18
CA ARG A 125 16.49 -7.18 -23.00
C ARG A 125 15.06 -6.78 -23.36
N ALA A 126 14.55 -7.23 -24.51
CA ALA A 126 13.21 -6.91 -24.99
C ALA A 126 12.08 -7.46 -24.08
N VAL A 127 12.18 -8.72 -23.66
CA VAL A 127 11.18 -9.34 -22.76
C VAL A 127 11.26 -8.77 -21.34
N TYR A 128 12.46 -8.48 -20.84
CA TYR A 128 12.61 -7.81 -19.54
C TYR A 128 12.01 -6.40 -19.58
N HIS A 129 12.18 -5.65 -20.67
CA HIS A 129 11.53 -4.36 -20.88
C HIS A 129 9.99 -4.44 -20.90
N SER A 130 9.41 -5.43 -21.60
CA SER A 130 7.95 -5.57 -21.66
C SER A 130 7.31 -6.02 -20.34
N LEU A 131 8.08 -6.68 -19.46
CA LEU A 131 7.71 -6.96 -18.07
C LEU A 131 7.81 -5.71 -17.19
N GLU A 132 8.93 -4.97 -17.23
CA GLU A 132 9.15 -3.75 -16.44
C GLU A 132 8.17 -2.59 -16.76
N THR A 133 7.52 -2.62 -17.93
CA THR A 133 6.58 -1.59 -18.40
C THR A 133 5.11 -2.00 -18.29
N GLY A 134 4.80 -3.26 -17.94
CA GLY A 134 3.43 -3.78 -18.02
C GLY A 134 2.87 -3.81 -19.44
N GLY A 135 3.73 -3.84 -20.47
CA GLY A 135 3.35 -4.07 -21.85
C GLY A 135 2.94 -5.52 -22.10
N GLY A 136 3.68 -6.47 -21.53
CA GLY A 136 3.55 -7.90 -21.83
C GLY A 136 3.87 -8.23 -23.29
N TYR A 137 3.49 -9.42 -23.74
CA TYR A 137 3.70 -9.86 -25.13
C TYR A 137 3.03 -8.92 -26.14
N GLU A 138 1.75 -8.58 -25.94
CA GLU A 138 1.02 -7.68 -26.84
C GLU A 138 1.66 -6.28 -26.94
N GLY A 139 2.20 -5.77 -25.84
CA GLY A 139 2.95 -4.51 -25.84
C GLY A 139 4.26 -4.60 -26.63
N LEU A 140 4.98 -5.73 -26.53
CA LEU A 140 6.19 -5.97 -27.32
C LEU A 140 5.88 -6.14 -28.82
N VAL A 141 4.83 -6.90 -29.17
CA VAL A 141 4.34 -7.04 -30.55
C VAL A 141 3.97 -5.68 -31.14
N THR A 142 3.24 -4.86 -30.37
CA THR A 142 2.85 -3.50 -30.77
C THR A 142 4.08 -2.61 -30.99
N PHE A 143 5.07 -2.66 -30.10
CA PHE A 143 6.33 -1.92 -30.23
C PHE A 143 7.12 -2.35 -31.47
N CYS A 144 7.36 -3.65 -31.66
CA CYS A 144 8.06 -4.18 -32.84
C CYS A 144 7.33 -3.80 -34.14
N SER A 145 6.00 -3.89 -34.17
CA SER A 145 5.19 -3.50 -35.33
C SER A 145 5.34 -2.02 -35.69
N ILE A 146 5.22 -1.11 -34.71
CA ILE A 146 5.40 0.34 -34.92
C ILE A 146 6.82 0.69 -35.37
N MET A 147 7.82 -0.04 -34.86
CA MET A 147 9.24 0.16 -35.21
C MET A 147 9.66 -0.58 -36.50
N ASN A 148 8.74 -1.28 -37.19
CA ASN A 148 9.01 -2.15 -38.34
C ASN A 148 10.13 -3.19 -38.09
N MET A 149 10.09 -3.85 -36.92
CA MET A 149 11.04 -4.88 -36.49
C MET A 149 10.35 -6.24 -36.36
N PRO A 150 11.09 -7.36 -36.55
CA PRO A 150 10.59 -8.68 -36.18
C PRO A 150 10.31 -8.76 -34.66
N CYS A 151 9.33 -9.58 -34.28
CA CYS A 151 9.00 -9.85 -32.89
C CYS A 151 9.29 -11.32 -32.55
N LEU A 152 9.64 -11.59 -31.29
CA LEU A 152 9.63 -12.94 -30.73
C LEU A 152 8.25 -13.59 -30.89
N SER A 153 8.22 -14.88 -31.18
CA SER A 153 6.97 -15.66 -31.13
C SER A 153 6.53 -15.92 -29.68
N LEU A 154 5.23 -16.12 -29.47
CA LEU A 154 4.66 -16.35 -28.13
C LEU A 154 5.39 -17.44 -27.31
N PRO A 155 5.78 -18.61 -27.86
CA PRO A 155 6.55 -19.61 -27.11
C PRO A 155 7.98 -19.15 -26.79
N ALA A 156 8.62 -18.40 -27.69
CA ALA A 156 9.97 -17.86 -27.45
C ALA A 156 9.96 -16.78 -26.36
N TYR A 157 8.93 -15.92 -26.35
CA TYR A 157 8.70 -14.93 -25.30
C TYR A 157 8.61 -15.58 -23.91
N TYR A 158 7.76 -16.61 -23.74
CA TYR A 158 7.58 -17.23 -22.43
C TYR A 158 8.82 -18.01 -21.94
N ARG A 159 9.66 -18.56 -22.83
CA ARG A 159 10.98 -19.10 -22.42
C ARG A 159 11.91 -18.03 -21.84
N GLN A 160 11.85 -16.80 -22.37
CA GLN A 160 12.57 -15.68 -21.77
C GLN A 160 11.92 -15.22 -20.45
N VAL A 161 10.58 -15.22 -20.33
CA VAL A 161 9.90 -14.93 -19.06
C VAL A 161 10.33 -15.90 -17.97
N ASP A 162 10.45 -17.19 -18.26
CA ASP A 162 10.91 -18.19 -17.28
C ASP A 162 12.38 -17.95 -16.86
N THR A 163 13.26 -17.67 -17.83
CA THR A 163 14.66 -17.30 -17.57
C THR A 163 14.78 -16.03 -16.72
N ILE A 164 13.92 -15.05 -16.98
CA ILE A 164 13.85 -13.76 -16.27
C ILE A 164 13.24 -13.93 -14.87
N LEU A 165 12.23 -14.78 -14.71
CA LEU A 165 11.63 -15.09 -13.41
C LEU A 165 12.67 -15.67 -12.45
N GLU A 166 13.44 -16.68 -12.87
CA GLU A 166 14.51 -17.25 -12.05
C GLU A 166 15.56 -16.21 -11.63
N ALA A 167 15.99 -15.34 -12.54
CA ALA A 167 16.99 -14.31 -12.25
C ALA A 167 16.45 -13.24 -11.28
N LEU A 168 15.18 -12.86 -11.43
CA LEU A 168 14.50 -11.90 -10.55
C LEU A 168 14.27 -12.47 -9.14
N GLU A 169 13.77 -13.70 -9.03
CA GLU A 169 13.51 -14.32 -7.73
C GLU A 169 14.81 -14.65 -6.97
N ALA A 170 15.89 -15.01 -7.66
CA ALA A 170 17.21 -15.15 -7.04
C ALA A 170 17.75 -13.81 -6.50
N GLU A 171 17.68 -12.73 -7.30
CA GLU A 171 18.07 -11.39 -6.84
C GLU A 171 17.20 -10.89 -5.67
N ALA A 172 15.89 -11.13 -5.72
CA ALA A 172 14.96 -10.73 -4.65
C ALA A 172 15.21 -11.52 -3.36
N LYS A 173 15.51 -12.83 -3.45
CA LYS A 173 15.91 -13.65 -2.30
C LYS A 173 17.18 -13.11 -1.65
N ASP A 174 18.19 -12.77 -2.45
CA ASP A 174 19.48 -12.30 -1.92
C ASP A 174 19.34 -10.91 -1.26
N GLU A 175 18.59 -9.98 -1.85
CA GLU A 175 18.27 -8.68 -1.21
C GLU A 175 17.45 -8.82 0.07
N MET A 176 16.48 -9.75 0.13
CA MET A 176 15.70 -10.01 1.35
C MET A 176 16.55 -10.70 2.44
N THR A 177 17.43 -11.64 2.09
CA THR A 177 18.39 -12.26 3.02
C THR A 177 19.30 -11.19 3.63
N GLN A 178 19.81 -10.29 2.78
CA GLN A 178 20.62 -9.16 3.22
C GLN A 178 19.83 -8.12 4.04
N ALA A 179 18.52 -7.98 3.81
CA ALA A 179 17.63 -7.17 4.65
C ALA A 179 17.36 -7.82 6.02
N GLY A 180 17.22 -9.15 6.07
CA GLY A 180 17.14 -9.92 7.32
C GLY A 180 18.36 -9.66 8.21
N ILE A 181 19.56 -9.80 7.65
CA ILE A 181 20.83 -9.51 8.35
C ILE A 181 20.81 -8.08 8.94
N ARG A 182 20.53 -7.05 8.14
CA ARG A 182 20.49 -5.65 8.61
C ARG A 182 19.41 -5.37 9.67
N VAL A 183 18.30 -6.10 9.64
CA VAL A 183 17.26 -6.02 10.69
C VAL A 183 17.75 -6.65 11.99
N ARG A 184 18.44 -7.80 11.96
CA ARG A 184 19.07 -8.39 13.15
C ARG A 184 20.14 -7.47 13.75
N GLU A 185 21.05 -6.97 12.90
CA GLU A 185 22.10 -6.01 13.29
C GLU A 185 21.52 -4.76 13.95
N TYR A 186 20.41 -4.22 13.42
CA TYR A 186 19.72 -3.08 14.03
C TYR A 186 19.19 -3.41 15.43
N ILE A 187 18.47 -4.53 15.58
CA ILE A 187 17.79 -4.91 16.84
C ILE A 187 18.80 -5.23 17.94
N LEU A 188 19.84 -6.02 17.63
CA LEU A 188 20.89 -6.39 18.60
C LEU A 188 21.68 -5.15 19.05
N LYS A 189 22.08 -4.29 18.10
CA LYS A 189 22.78 -3.04 18.40
C LYS A 189 21.96 -2.05 19.24
N GLU A 190 20.64 -2.00 19.05
CA GLU A 190 19.76 -1.15 19.87
C GLU A 190 19.56 -1.71 21.29
N SER A 191 19.64 -3.04 21.44
CA SER A 191 19.50 -3.75 22.72
C SER A 191 20.81 -3.77 23.53
N GLY A 192 21.96 -3.62 22.87
CA GLY A 192 23.30 -3.72 23.46
C GLY A 192 23.90 -5.13 23.36
N ASP A 193 23.27 -6.03 22.62
CA ASP A 193 23.68 -7.42 22.46
C ASP A 193 24.73 -7.58 21.34
N GLU A 194 25.60 -8.58 21.47
CA GLU A 194 26.56 -8.94 20.43
C GLU A 194 25.89 -9.66 19.24
N VAL A 195 26.48 -9.55 18.05
CA VAL A 195 25.93 -10.18 16.84
C VAL A 195 26.17 -11.68 16.87
N ASN A 196 25.14 -12.44 17.25
CA ASN A 196 25.14 -13.89 17.34
C ASN A 196 24.15 -14.52 16.31
N ASP A 197 23.82 -15.81 16.46
CA ASP A 197 22.90 -16.56 15.58
C ASP A 197 21.50 -16.81 16.20
N ASP A 198 21.17 -16.14 17.30
CA ASP A 198 19.91 -16.31 18.03
C ASP A 198 18.71 -15.71 17.28
N VAL A 199 17.51 -16.15 17.66
CA VAL A 199 16.26 -15.70 17.04
C VAL A 199 15.80 -14.38 17.67
N VAL A 200 15.85 -13.30 16.89
CA VAL A 200 15.44 -11.96 17.37
C VAL A 200 13.96 -11.69 17.10
N ASP A 201 13.34 -10.86 17.94
CA ASP A 201 11.95 -10.42 17.76
C ASP A 201 11.89 -9.11 16.97
N ALA A 202 11.13 -9.08 15.88
CA ALA A 202 10.95 -7.87 15.05
C ALA A 202 9.48 -7.44 14.96
N ALA A 203 9.27 -6.14 14.76
CA ALA A 203 7.99 -5.59 14.33
C ALA A 203 7.95 -5.47 12.80
N VAL A 204 6.84 -5.89 12.21
CA VAL A 204 6.63 -5.89 10.75
C VAL A 204 5.29 -5.29 10.38
N SER A 205 5.21 -4.60 9.24
CA SER A 205 3.95 -4.22 8.61
C SER A 205 3.55 -5.22 7.52
N PHE A 206 2.31 -5.68 7.61
CA PHE A 206 1.73 -6.67 6.71
C PHE A 206 0.50 -6.13 6.00
N ASP A 207 0.31 -6.57 4.76
CA ASP A 207 -0.74 -6.09 3.86
C ASP A 207 -0.90 -7.06 2.66
N GLY A 208 -2.13 -7.40 2.31
CA GLY A 208 -2.48 -8.14 1.10
C GLY A 208 -2.85 -7.23 -0.08
N THR A 209 -2.52 -7.65 -1.30
CA THR A 209 -2.86 -6.90 -2.51
C THR A 209 -3.19 -7.79 -3.69
N TRP A 210 -4.27 -7.45 -4.41
CA TRP A 210 -4.88 -8.32 -5.43
C TRP A 210 -4.74 -7.81 -6.86
N ALA A 211 -4.52 -8.71 -7.82
CA ALA A 211 -4.34 -8.37 -9.23
C ALA A 211 -5.55 -7.67 -9.88
N LYS A 212 -6.77 -7.97 -9.41
CA LYS A 212 -8.00 -7.24 -9.76
C LYS A 212 -8.56 -6.51 -8.54
N ARG A 213 -9.33 -5.43 -8.76
CA ARG A 213 -10.14 -4.80 -7.70
C ARG A 213 -11.38 -5.66 -7.43
N GLY A 214 -11.81 -5.73 -6.17
CA GLY A 214 -12.95 -6.53 -5.73
C GLY A 214 -12.62 -8.00 -5.44
N PHE A 215 -13.58 -8.72 -4.85
CA PHE A 215 -13.37 -10.03 -4.24
C PHE A 215 -13.23 -11.22 -5.21
N THR A 216 -12.91 -10.97 -6.49
CA THR A 216 -12.87 -11.96 -7.59
C THR A 216 -11.49 -12.10 -8.24
N SER A 217 -10.43 -11.60 -7.60
CA SER A 217 -9.06 -11.76 -8.11
C SER A 217 -8.58 -13.20 -8.02
N LEU A 218 -7.99 -13.71 -9.11
CA LEU A 218 -7.43 -15.06 -9.18
C LEU A 218 -5.99 -15.13 -8.62
N THR A 219 -5.35 -13.98 -8.43
CA THR A 219 -4.02 -13.86 -7.81
C THR A 219 -4.03 -12.78 -6.73
N GLY A 220 -3.37 -13.06 -5.62
CA GLY A 220 -3.05 -12.15 -4.52
C GLY A 220 -1.55 -12.18 -4.21
N VAL A 221 -1.06 -11.14 -3.58
CA VAL A 221 0.33 -10.99 -3.12
C VAL A 221 0.28 -10.46 -1.69
N VAL A 222 1.09 -11.01 -0.81
CA VAL A 222 1.32 -10.47 0.55
C VAL A 222 2.77 -10.05 0.72
N PHE A 223 3.01 -9.04 1.56
CA PHE A 223 4.35 -8.53 1.88
C PHE A 223 4.55 -8.42 3.40
N VAL A 224 5.75 -8.78 3.85
CA VAL A 224 6.26 -8.49 5.19
C VAL A 224 7.38 -7.45 5.07
N ILE A 225 7.23 -6.31 5.74
CA ILE A 225 8.21 -5.22 5.73
C ILE A 225 8.59 -4.87 7.17
N SER A 226 9.88 -4.74 7.48
CA SER A 226 10.33 -4.29 8.80
C SER A 226 9.78 -2.90 9.14
N VAL A 227 9.27 -2.72 10.37
CA VAL A 227 8.88 -1.41 10.90
C VAL A 227 10.11 -0.53 11.10
N ASP A 228 11.21 -1.11 11.57
CA ASP A 228 12.45 -0.42 11.91
C ASP A 228 13.22 0.03 10.66
N THR A 229 13.79 -0.91 9.89
CA THR A 229 14.61 -0.58 8.71
C THR A 229 13.78 -0.13 7.50
N GLY A 230 12.50 -0.57 7.43
CA GLY A 230 11.66 -0.35 6.26
C GLY A 230 11.97 -1.23 5.07
N GLU A 231 12.80 -2.26 5.23
CA GLU A 231 13.10 -3.22 4.17
C GLU A 231 12.08 -4.36 4.11
N VAL A 232 11.82 -4.87 2.90
CA VAL A 232 11.05 -6.11 2.71
C VAL A 232 11.86 -7.27 3.28
N LEU A 233 11.23 -8.10 4.10
CA LEU A 233 11.78 -9.34 4.63
C LEU A 233 11.25 -10.57 3.89
N ASP A 234 9.97 -10.57 3.54
CA ASP A 234 9.37 -11.68 2.80
C ASP A 234 8.18 -11.24 1.91
N TYR A 235 7.87 -12.05 0.90
CA TYR A 235 6.63 -11.96 0.12
C TYR A 235 6.12 -13.35 -0.26
N HIS A 236 4.81 -13.46 -0.48
CA HIS A 236 4.22 -14.64 -1.08
C HIS A 236 3.18 -14.28 -2.13
N VAL A 237 3.13 -15.05 -3.23
CA VAL A 237 2.18 -14.88 -4.33
C VAL A 237 1.24 -16.07 -4.35
N LEU A 238 -0.04 -15.83 -4.09
CA LEU A 238 -1.09 -16.84 -4.07
C LEU A 238 -1.89 -16.79 -5.37
N SER A 239 -2.09 -17.93 -6.03
CA SER A 239 -2.89 -18.05 -7.24
C SER A 239 -3.85 -19.23 -7.19
N LYS A 240 -5.04 -18.99 -7.74
CA LYS A 240 -6.12 -19.96 -7.96
C LYS A 240 -6.20 -20.46 -9.40
N GLU A 241 -5.34 -19.97 -10.27
CA GLU A 241 -5.33 -20.27 -11.71
C GLU A 241 -3.92 -20.67 -12.16
N CYS A 242 -3.84 -21.74 -12.95
CA CYS A 242 -2.68 -22.08 -13.77
C CYS A 242 -3.13 -22.31 -15.21
N ARG A 243 -2.43 -21.69 -16.16
CA ARG A 243 -2.77 -21.81 -17.59
C ARG A 243 -2.61 -23.24 -18.12
N LYS A 244 -1.64 -24.01 -17.59
CA LYS A 244 -1.46 -25.44 -17.95
C LYS A 244 -2.70 -26.25 -17.56
N CYS A 245 -3.19 -26.09 -16.32
CA CYS A 245 -4.45 -26.70 -15.88
C CYS A 245 -5.62 -26.34 -16.79
N THR A 246 -5.85 -25.03 -17.04
CA THR A 246 -6.97 -24.57 -17.89
C THR A 246 -6.91 -25.16 -19.30
N MET A 247 -5.71 -25.29 -19.88
CA MET A 247 -5.53 -25.88 -21.21
C MET A 247 -5.74 -27.40 -21.22
N LYS A 248 -5.13 -28.16 -20.30
CA LYS A 248 -5.31 -29.62 -20.23
C LYS A 248 -6.75 -30.00 -19.86
N ARG A 249 -7.42 -29.22 -19.00
CA ARG A 249 -8.86 -29.38 -18.69
C ARG A 249 -9.76 -29.29 -19.92
N SER A 250 -9.38 -28.52 -20.95
CA SER A 250 -10.10 -28.45 -22.23
C SER A 250 -9.74 -29.56 -23.23
N GLN A 251 -8.78 -30.43 -22.89
CA GLN A 251 -8.31 -31.55 -23.72
C GLN A 251 -8.75 -32.91 -23.15
N CYS A 252 -8.91 -33.01 -21.83
CA CYS A 252 -9.42 -34.20 -21.17
C CYS A 252 -10.89 -34.48 -21.51
N GLN A 253 -11.27 -35.75 -21.63
CA GLN A 253 -12.66 -36.15 -21.89
C GLN A 253 -13.48 -36.42 -20.62
N THR A 254 -12.82 -36.78 -19.52
CA THR A 254 -13.46 -37.07 -18.22
C THR A 254 -12.76 -36.33 -17.08
N ASP A 255 -13.36 -36.38 -15.88
CA ASP A 255 -12.80 -35.73 -14.70
C ASP A 255 -11.61 -36.52 -14.14
N GLU A 256 -11.68 -37.85 -14.18
CA GLU A 256 -10.63 -38.77 -13.70
C GLU A 256 -9.33 -38.65 -14.53
N GLU A 257 -9.44 -38.46 -15.85
CA GLU A 257 -8.27 -38.22 -16.73
C GLU A 257 -7.57 -36.89 -16.39
N PHE A 258 -8.34 -35.88 -16.00
CA PHE A 258 -7.81 -34.58 -15.60
C PHE A 258 -7.22 -34.62 -14.19
N GLU A 259 -7.88 -35.27 -13.24
CA GLU A 259 -7.42 -35.40 -11.85
C GLU A 259 -6.10 -36.18 -11.75
N ALA A 260 -5.97 -37.30 -12.48
CA ALA A 260 -4.73 -38.07 -12.55
C ALA A 260 -3.55 -37.20 -13.03
N TRP A 261 -3.74 -36.46 -14.13
CA TRP A 261 -2.72 -35.52 -14.63
C TRP A 261 -2.49 -34.34 -13.68
N GLN A 262 -3.53 -33.84 -13.01
CA GLN A 262 -3.40 -32.72 -12.08
C GLN A 262 -2.54 -33.07 -10.87
N ILE A 263 -2.62 -34.32 -10.38
CA ILE A 263 -1.75 -34.82 -9.30
C ILE A 263 -0.28 -34.77 -9.72
N GLU A 264 0.07 -35.28 -10.92
CA GLU A 264 1.42 -35.20 -11.48
C GLU A 264 1.89 -33.74 -11.69
N HIS A 265 0.98 -32.88 -12.18
CA HIS A 265 1.30 -31.48 -12.45
C HIS A 265 1.48 -30.64 -11.17
N LEU A 266 0.78 -30.97 -10.08
CA LEU A 266 1.03 -30.41 -8.75
C LEU A 266 2.36 -30.93 -8.18
N ALA A 267 2.60 -32.24 -8.23
CA ALA A 267 3.81 -32.87 -7.70
C ALA A 267 5.11 -32.40 -8.39
N SER A 268 5.04 -32.01 -9.67
CA SER A 268 6.18 -31.47 -10.43
C SER A 268 6.55 -30.02 -10.10
N ASN A 269 5.83 -29.33 -9.19
CA ASN A 269 5.99 -27.91 -8.86
C ASN A 269 5.87 -26.95 -10.08
N GLU A 270 5.36 -27.43 -11.22
CA GLU A 270 5.13 -26.62 -12.42
C GLU A 270 3.78 -25.88 -12.41
N CYS A 271 2.88 -26.24 -11.50
CA CYS A 271 1.54 -25.69 -11.40
C CYS A 271 1.57 -24.32 -10.71
N ASP A 272 0.95 -23.30 -11.32
CA ASP A 272 0.80 -21.99 -10.69
C ASP A 272 -0.25 -21.99 -9.55
N ILE A 273 -1.08 -23.02 -9.41
CA ILE A 273 -2.13 -23.08 -8.36
C ILE A 273 -1.48 -23.52 -7.04
N ASN A 274 -1.44 -22.62 -6.07
CA ASN A 274 -0.99 -22.88 -4.70
C ASN A 274 -2.02 -22.50 -3.63
N PHE A 275 -3.22 -22.04 -4.02
CA PHE A 275 -4.29 -21.68 -3.09
C PHE A 275 -5.66 -22.14 -3.56
N ASN A 276 -6.41 -22.79 -2.67
CA ASN A 276 -7.78 -23.24 -2.91
C ASN A 276 -8.76 -22.62 -1.88
N GLY A 277 -9.22 -21.39 -2.15
CA GLY A 277 -10.14 -20.70 -1.25
C GLY A 277 -10.79 -19.45 -1.86
N SER A 278 -11.43 -18.63 -1.03
CA SER A 278 -11.99 -17.34 -1.47
C SER A 278 -10.89 -16.30 -1.64
N SER A 279 -11.02 -15.39 -2.61
CA SER A 279 -10.01 -14.34 -2.87
C SER A 279 -9.65 -13.49 -1.64
N PRO A 280 -10.61 -13.11 -0.76
CA PRO A 280 -10.29 -12.46 0.51
C PRO A 280 -9.45 -13.29 1.48
N ALA A 281 -9.56 -14.62 1.45
CA ALA A 281 -8.81 -15.51 2.36
C ALA A 281 -7.34 -15.68 1.95
N MET A 282 -6.94 -15.26 0.73
CA MET A 282 -5.53 -15.26 0.29
C MET A 282 -4.59 -14.50 1.23
N GLU A 283 -5.09 -13.46 1.90
CA GLU A 283 -4.29 -12.65 2.82
C GLU A 283 -3.99 -13.39 4.12
N ALA A 284 -4.99 -14.08 4.69
CA ALA A 284 -4.82 -14.87 5.91
C ALA A 284 -3.98 -16.14 5.66
N GLU A 285 -4.13 -16.76 4.50
CA GLU A 285 -3.27 -17.86 4.04
C GLU A 285 -1.81 -17.38 3.84
N GLY A 286 -1.63 -16.26 3.13
CA GLY A 286 -0.33 -15.66 2.89
C GLY A 286 0.39 -15.29 4.19
N ALA A 287 -0.35 -14.86 5.22
CA ALA A 287 0.20 -14.62 6.55
C ALA A 287 0.77 -15.92 7.17
N ILE A 288 0.05 -17.04 7.12
CA ILE A 288 0.54 -18.34 7.61
C ILE A 288 1.84 -18.74 6.89
N VAL A 289 1.88 -18.59 5.56
CA VAL A 289 3.07 -18.97 4.75
C VAL A 289 4.31 -18.14 5.09
N VAL A 290 4.18 -16.81 5.28
CA VAL A 290 5.35 -15.95 5.56
C VAL A 290 5.77 -15.95 7.03
N TRP A 291 4.84 -16.15 7.98
CA TRP A 291 5.19 -16.32 9.41
C TRP A 291 5.87 -17.66 9.68
N SER A 292 5.35 -18.77 9.15
CA SER A 292 5.85 -20.12 9.46
C SER A 292 7.33 -20.34 9.09
N ARG A 293 7.82 -19.69 8.02
CA ARG A 293 9.20 -19.77 7.55
C ARG A 293 10.12 -18.62 8.01
N SER A 294 9.60 -17.64 8.75
CA SER A 294 10.33 -16.42 9.14
C SER A 294 11.66 -16.68 9.88
N VAL A 295 11.61 -17.60 10.85
CA VAL A 295 12.78 -18.00 11.66
C VAL A 295 13.79 -18.78 10.83
N GLU A 296 13.35 -19.66 9.93
CA GLU A 296 14.24 -20.43 9.04
C GLU A 296 14.95 -19.53 8.03
N LEU A 297 14.23 -18.62 7.37
CA LEU A 297 14.80 -17.74 6.34
C LEU A 297 15.81 -16.74 6.93
N HIS A 298 15.49 -16.13 8.07
CA HIS A 298 16.17 -14.90 8.52
C HIS A 298 16.52 -14.86 10.01
N LYS A 299 16.30 -15.92 10.81
CA LYS A 299 16.46 -15.91 12.28
C LYS A 299 15.71 -14.75 12.97
N ILE A 300 14.52 -14.42 12.45
CA ILE A 300 13.64 -13.37 12.98
C ILE A 300 12.26 -13.98 13.26
N ARG A 301 11.69 -13.71 14.44
CA ARG A 301 10.25 -13.86 14.70
C ARG A 301 9.54 -12.55 14.39
N TYR A 302 8.50 -12.62 13.58
CA TYR A 302 7.57 -11.51 13.32
C TYR A 302 6.59 -11.36 14.51
N LYS A 303 7.10 -10.92 15.65
CA LYS A 303 6.37 -10.86 16.92
C LYS A 303 5.32 -9.76 16.96
N TRP A 304 5.58 -8.60 16.37
CA TRP A 304 4.59 -7.51 16.31
C TRP A 304 4.08 -7.27 14.90
N MET A 305 2.78 -7.44 14.69
CA MET A 305 2.11 -7.29 13.40
C MET A 305 1.39 -5.95 13.29
N VAL A 306 1.95 -4.98 12.56
CA VAL A 306 1.26 -3.74 12.18
C VAL A 306 0.31 -4.04 11.02
N SER A 307 -0.99 -4.00 11.27
CA SER A 307 -2.04 -4.17 10.26
C SER A 307 -3.04 -3.00 10.26
N ASP A 308 -4.06 -3.09 9.41
CA ASP A 308 -5.21 -2.20 9.44
C ASP A 308 -6.24 -2.62 10.52
N GLY A 309 -7.49 -2.14 10.42
CA GLY A 309 -8.57 -2.54 11.33
C GLY A 309 -9.03 -3.99 11.18
N ASP A 310 -8.84 -4.67 10.03
CA ASP A 310 -9.15 -6.08 9.92
C ASP A 310 -8.17 -6.91 10.76
N SER A 311 -8.64 -8.05 11.26
CA SER A 311 -7.87 -8.93 12.15
C SER A 311 -7.87 -10.38 11.68
N LYS A 312 -8.49 -10.72 10.54
CA LYS A 312 -8.50 -12.11 10.03
C LYS A 312 -7.10 -12.69 9.86
N ALA A 313 -6.19 -11.96 9.21
CA ALA A 313 -4.81 -12.41 9.00
C ALA A 313 -3.96 -12.37 10.28
N PHE A 314 -4.32 -11.54 11.27
CA PHE A 314 -3.71 -11.58 12.60
C PHE A 314 -4.14 -12.84 13.36
N ASN A 315 -5.43 -13.14 13.37
CA ASN A 315 -6.00 -14.29 14.07
C ASN A 315 -5.44 -15.64 13.57
N THR A 316 -4.97 -15.73 12.32
CA THR A 316 -4.33 -16.95 11.79
C THR A 316 -2.85 -17.08 12.15
N VAL A 317 -2.19 -16.01 12.63
CA VAL A 317 -0.77 -16.05 13.05
C VAL A 317 -0.54 -15.81 14.55
N GLU A 318 -1.57 -15.41 15.31
CA GLU A 318 -1.49 -15.08 16.75
C GLU A 318 -0.72 -16.12 17.59
N ASN A 319 -0.84 -17.41 17.27
CA ASN A 319 -0.26 -18.52 18.05
C ASN A 319 0.76 -19.36 17.25
N ILE A 320 1.29 -18.82 16.12
CA ILE A 320 2.04 -19.60 15.12
C ILE A 320 3.46 -20.03 15.57
N TYR A 321 4.01 -19.38 16.61
CA TYR A 321 5.29 -19.79 17.23
C TYR A 321 5.10 -20.59 18.54
N GLY A 322 3.88 -21.10 18.80
CA GLY A 322 3.52 -21.78 20.04
C GLY A 322 3.03 -20.84 21.15
N ASP A 323 2.54 -21.43 22.25
CA ASP A 323 1.88 -20.69 23.33
C ASP A 323 2.81 -19.72 24.07
N ASP A 324 4.10 -20.04 24.18
CA ASP A 324 5.12 -19.20 24.83
C ASP A 324 5.49 -17.93 24.04
N CYS A 325 5.11 -17.84 22.76
CA CYS A 325 5.54 -16.75 21.86
C CYS A 325 4.42 -16.31 20.91
N LYS A 326 3.37 -15.72 21.48
CA LYS A 326 2.24 -15.18 20.70
C LYS A 326 2.63 -13.94 19.89
N VAL A 327 2.02 -13.78 18.72
CA VAL A 327 2.14 -12.58 17.89
C VAL A 327 1.21 -11.50 18.45
N GLU A 328 1.71 -10.29 18.61
CA GLU A 328 0.98 -9.13 19.13
C GLU A 328 0.53 -8.21 17.98
N LYS A 329 -0.75 -7.85 17.96
CA LYS A 329 -1.27 -6.89 16.97
C LYS A 329 -0.89 -5.45 17.34
N LEU A 330 -0.33 -4.73 16.39
CA LEU A 330 -0.23 -3.27 16.37
C LEU A 330 -1.20 -2.66 15.34
N ASP A 331 -1.66 -1.43 15.59
CA ASP A 331 -2.68 -0.75 14.78
C ASP A 331 -2.01 0.36 13.93
N CYS A 332 -2.21 0.33 12.60
CA CYS A 332 -1.75 1.39 11.71
C CYS A 332 -2.33 2.77 12.10
N VAL A 333 -1.49 3.73 12.47
CA VAL A 333 -1.92 5.03 13.02
C VAL A 333 -2.70 5.88 12.00
N GLY A 334 -2.48 5.68 10.69
CA GLY A 334 -3.31 6.26 9.63
C GLY A 334 -4.75 5.73 9.66
N HIS A 335 -4.93 4.42 9.85
CA HIS A 335 -6.24 3.80 9.99
C HIS A 335 -6.93 4.15 11.31
N VAL A 336 -6.19 4.27 12.42
CA VAL A 336 -6.71 4.76 13.71
C VAL A 336 -7.14 6.23 13.60
N GLN A 337 -6.35 7.09 12.96
CA GLN A 337 -6.77 8.47 12.63
C GLN A 337 -8.09 8.48 11.84
N LYS A 338 -8.19 7.72 10.75
CA LYS A 338 -9.40 7.62 9.91
C LYS A 338 -10.62 7.08 10.70
N ARG A 339 -10.41 6.31 11.78
CA ARG A 339 -11.45 5.83 12.72
C ARG A 339 -12.18 7.00 13.43
N MET A 340 -11.47 8.04 13.87
CA MET A 340 -12.07 9.24 14.49
C MET A 340 -13.05 9.94 13.53
N GLY A 341 -12.62 10.20 12.29
CA GLY A 341 -13.49 10.79 11.27
C GLY A 341 -14.75 9.95 11.02
N LYS A 342 -14.58 8.62 10.90
CA LYS A 342 -15.68 7.68 10.69
C LYS A 342 -16.67 7.65 11.87
N HIS A 343 -16.19 7.71 13.11
CA HIS A 343 -17.06 7.79 14.29
C HIS A 343 -17.88 9.08 14.32
N LEU A 344 -17.25 10.23 14.06
CA LEU A 344 -17.93 11.53 14.04
C LEU A 344 -18.92 11.68 12.86
N LEU A 345 -18.64 11.10 11.70
CA LEU A 345 -19.58 11.02 10.58
C LEU A 345 -20.78 10.12 10.92
N ASN A 346 -20.55 8.96 11.55
CA ASN A 346 -21.61 8.07 12.01
C ASN A 346 -22.49 8.73 13.08
N LEU A 347 -21.89 9.49 14.00
CA LEU A 347 -22.60 10.29 15.00
C LEU A 347 -23.49 11.35 14.33
N LYS A 348 -22.92 12.14 13.40
CA LYS A 348 -23.64 13.13 12.56
C LYS A 348 -24.81 12.52 11.80
N ALA A 349 -24.68 11.29 11.28
CA ALA A 349 -25.73 10.60 10.53
C ALA A 349 -26.82 9.96 11.42
N ARG A 350 -26.46 9.51 12.63
CA ARG A 350 -27.40 8.88 13.58
C ARG A 350 -28.22 9.90 14.37
N THR A 351 -27.65 11.07 14.70
CA THR A 351 -28.35 12.11 15.47
C THR A 351 -29.36 12.84 14.59
N LYS A 352 -30.64 12.52 14.76
CA LYS A 352 -31.77 13.14 14.06
C LYS A 352 -32.37 14.29 14.87
N GLY A 353 -32.95 15.28 14.19
CA GLY A 353 -33.67 16.38 14.81
C GLY A 353 -32.76 17.50 15.35
N LYS A 354 -33.13 18.03 16.51
CA LYS A 354 -32.46 19.14 17.20
C LYS A 354 -31.71 18.62 18.43
N LEU A 355 -30.55 19.22 18.74
CA LEU A 355 -29.89 19.04 20.03
C LEU A 355 -30.62 19.85 21.12
N ALA A 356 -30.17 19.72 22.38
CA ALA A 356 -30.79 20.41 23.53
C ALA A 356 -30.84 21.95 23.40
N ASP A 357 -29.97 22.56 22.58
CA ASP A 357 -30.00 24.00 22.28
C ASP A 357 -30.97 24.38 21.14
N GLY A 358 -31.86 23.48 20.74
CA GLY A 358 -32.89 23.71 19.73
C GLY A 358 -32.38 23.80 18.28
N LYS A 359 -31.11 23.49 18.03
CA LYS A 359 -30.44 23.59 16.71
C LYS A 359 -29.98 22.22 16.19
N PRO A 360 -29.88 22.01 14.87
CA PRO A 360 -29.40 20.75 14.28
C PRO A 360 -27.92 20.44 14.61
N ILE A 361 -27.50 19.19 14.41
CA ILE A 361 -26.10 18.75 14.65
C ILE A 361 -25.08 19.32 13.64
N GLY A 362 -25.52 19.62 12.41
CA GLY A 362 -24.71 20.25 11.36
C GLY A 362 -25.14 21.68 11.05
N GLY A 363 -24.31 22.42 10.31
CA GLY A 363 -24.53 23.83 9.95
C GLY A 363 -23.38 24.76 10.36
N ARG A 364 -23.57 26.07 10.15
CA ARG A 364 -22.59 27.11 10.56
C ARG A 364 -22.43 27.09 12.09
N GLY A 365 -21.18 26.99 12.58
CA GLY A 365 -20.88 26.88 14.01
C GLY A 365 -21.27 25.53 14.66
N ARG A 366 -21.40 24.46 13.86
CA ARG A 366 -21.80 23.11 14.30
C ARG A 366 -20.83 22.05 13.74
N LEU A 367 -21.14 20.76 13.86
CA LEU A 367 -20.28 19.67 13.40
C LEU A 367 -20.30 19.51 11.87
N THR A 368 -19.54 20.36 11.18
CA THR A 368 -19.29 20.30 9.73
C THR A 368 -18.25 19.22 9.39
N GLU A 369 -18.22 18.77 8.12
CA GLU A 369 -17.16 17.86 7.66
C GLU A 369 -15.76 18.46 7.74
N SER A 370 -15.60 19.78 7.56
CA SER A 370 -14.33 20.46 7.79
C SER A 370 -13.86 20.35 9.25
N ARG A 371 -14.79 20.52 10.21
CA ARG A 371 -14.50 20.33 11.64
C ARG A 371 -14.24 18.86 11.99
N ILE A 372 -14.96 17.92 11.37
CA ILE A 372 -14.67 16.48 11.53
C ILE A 372 -13.26 16.15 11.03
N LYS A 373 -12.89 16.59 9.81
CA LYS A 373 -11.53 16.40 9.26
C LYS A 373 -10.45 17.04 10.14
N ARG A 374 -10.74 18.20 10.76
CA ARG A 374 -9.82 18.85 11.71
C ARG A 374 -9.68 18.08 13.02
N LEU A 375 -10.77 17.64 13.64
CA LEU A 375 -10.73 16.79 14.84
C LEU A 375 -10.00 15.45 14.57
N GLN A 376 -10.23 14.86 13.39
CA GLN A 376 -9.47 13.70 12.89
C GLN A 376 -7.95 14.02 12.79
N LYS A 377 -7.56 15.14 12.18
CA LYS A 377 -6.14 15.57 12.12
C LYS A 377 -5.55 15.72 13.52
N TYR A 378 -6.23 16.43 14.42
CA TYR A 378 -5.76 16.68 15.78
C TYR A 378 -5.59 15.39 16.57
N TYR A 379 -6.57 14.48 16.49
CA TYR A 379 -6.48 13.15 17.10
C TYR A 379 -5.28 12.34 16.57
N GLY A 380 -5.04 12.38 15.26
CA GLY A 380 -3.87 11.75 14.65
C GLY A 380 -2.53 12.40 15.02
N LEU A 381 -2.51 13.70 15.34
CA LEU A 381 -1.33 14.39 15.88
C LEU A 381 -1.07 14.00 17.34
N ALA A 382 -2.11 13.98 18.19
CA ALA A 382 -2.00 13.58 19.59
C ALA A 382 -1.42 12.16 19.76
N ILE A 383 -1.65 11.26 18.81
CA ILE A 383 -0.95 9.96 18.74
C ILE A 383 0.48 10.15 18.22
N ARG A 384 0.70 10.68 17.02
CA ARG A 384 2.04 10.70 16.38
C ARG A 384 3.09 11.57 17.07
N GLN A 385 2.70 12.57 17.86
CA GLN A 385 3.60 13.39 18.67
C GLN A 385 4.06 12.69 19.95
N ASN A 386 3.49 11.52 20.27
CA ASN A 386 3.76 10.75 21.48
C ASN A 386 4.03 9.30 21.08
N THR A 387 5.21 9.04 20.50
CA THR A 387 5.58 7.72 19.97
C THR A 387 6.97 7.28 20.42
N LEU A 388 7.21 5.97 20.39
CA LEU A 388 8.46 5.32 20.75
C LEU A 388 9.09 4.75 19.47
N THR A 389 10.35 5.09 19.22
CA THR A 389 11.09 4.66 18.01
C THR A 389 11.96 3.43 18.24
N LYS A 390 12.14 3.00 19.49
CA LYS A 390 12.91 1.81 19.85
C LYS A 390 12.24 0.53 19.31
N ALA A 391 13.04 -0.46 18.96
CA ALA A 391 12.62 -1.82 18.69
C ALA A 391 12.08 -2.50 19.96
N ASN A 392 12.85 -2.41 21.06
CA ASN A 392 12.50 -3.00 22.36
C ASN A 392 11.96 -1.93 23.32
N LEU A 393 10.74 -2.16 23.84
CA LEU A 393 10.00 -1.21 24.67
C LEU A 393 9.77 -1.75 26.08
N THR A 394 10.02 -0.95 27.12
CA THR A 394 9.59 -1.30 28.48
C THR A 394 8.11 -0.95 28.69
N GLU A 395 7.41 -1.73 29.52
CA GLU A 395 6.01 -1.47 29.89
C GLU A 395 5.82 -0.04 30.45
N ARG A 396 6.80 0.44 31.23
CA ARG A 396 6.81 1.80 31.80
C ARG A 396 6.88 2.90 30.73
N GLU A 397 7.67 2.72 29.67
CA GLU A 397 7.72 3.67 28.55
C GLU A 397 6.39 3.68 27.78
N VAL A 398 5.83 2.50 27.53
CA VAL A 398 4.50 2.33 26.89
C VAL A 398 3.43 3.05 27.70
N ASP A 399 3.36 2.87 29.02
CA ASP A 399 2.33 3.47 29.86
C ASP A 399 2.45 5.00 29.98
N VAL A 400 3.67 5.55 30.09
CA VAL A 400 3.88 7.02 30.10
C VAL A 400 3.44 7.64 28.77
N VAL A 401 3.76 6.99 27.65
CA VAL A 401 3.34 7.46 26.32
C VAL A 401 1.83 7.34 26.13
N VAL A 402 1.21 6.22 26.53
CA VAL A 402 -0.24 6.00 26.45
C VAL A 402 -1.02 6.97 27.36
N TYR A 403 -0.51 7.27 28.56
CA TYR A 403 -1.07 8.31 29.42
C TYR A 403 -1.03 9.69 28.72
N THR A 404 0.09 10.01 28.07
CA THR A 404 0.27 11.30 27.39
C THR A 404 -0.61 11.42 26.14
N MET A 405 -0.74 10.35 25.35
CA MET A 405 -1.74 10.25 24.28
C MET A 405 -3.16 10.51 24.81
N LYS A 406 -3.58 9.84 25.89
CA LYS A 406 -4.90 10.04 26.53
C LYS A 406 -5.12 11.50 26.93
N LYS A 407 -4.17 12.09 27.66
CA LYS A 407 -4.22 13.50 28.08
C LYS A 407 -4.45 14.43 26.89
N ASN A 408 -3.68 14.25 25.81
CA ASN A 408 -3.76 15.08 24.61
C ASN A 408 -5.08 14.86 23.83
N ILE A 409 -5.60 13.62 23.76
CA ILE A 409 -6.90 13.32 23.15
C ILE A 409 -8.05 13.97 23.92
N ILE A 410 -8.03 13.93 25.26
CA ILE A 410 -9.03 14.61 26.10
C ILE A 410 -8.88 16.14 26.05
N ALA A 411 -7.64 16.65 25.92
CA ALA A 411 -7.40 18.08 25.70
C ALA A 411 -8.06 18.59 24.42
N ILE A 412 -8.05 17.81 23.33
CA ILE A 412 -8.74 18.17 22.08
C ILE A 412 -10.26 18.29 22.31
N LEU A 413 -10.88 17.38 23.05
CA LEU A 413 -12.32 17.45 23.37
C LEU A 413 -12.65 18.72 24.16
N HIS A 414 -11.93 18.96 25.26
CA HIS A 414 -12.16 20.13 26.12
C HIS A 414 -11.91 21.45 25.38
N HIS A 415 -10.79 21.57 24.67
CA HIS A 415 -10.47 22.77 23.89
C HIS A 415 -11.51 23.05 22.80
N SER A 416 -12.04 22.01 22.13
CA SER A 416 -12.92 22.17 20.96
C SER A 416 -14.37 22.55 21.28
N VAL A 417 -14.76 22.59 22.55
CA VAL A 417 -16.14 22.88 23.00
C VAL A 417 -16.13 24.05 23.98
N GLN A 418 -17.07 25.00 23.80
CA GLN A 418 -17.23 26.18 24.64
C GLN A 418 -17.55 25.77 26.08
N SER A 419 -16.89 26.41 27.04
CA SER A 419 -17.29 26.42 28.45
C SER A 419 -17.42 27.85 28.96
N GLN A 420 -18.24 28.04 30.00
CA GLN A 420 -18.33 29.32 30.73
C GLN A 420 -17.06 29.61 31.55
N ASP A 421 -16.21 28.60 31.75
CA ASP A 421 -14.96 28.66 32.50
C ASP A 421 -13.79 28.27 31.59
N ALA A 422 -13.01 29.27 31.17
CA ALA A 422 -11.86 29.07 30.28
C ALA A 422 -10.77 28.19 30.92
N ALA A 423 -10.58 28.26 32.25
CA ALA A 423 -9.62 27.41 32.94
C ALA A 423 -10.07 25.93 32.90
N LYS A 424 -11.38 25.63 33.01
CA LYS A 424 -11.92 24.28 32.77
C LYS A 424 -11.83 23.86 31.29
N GLN A 425 -11.99 24.78 30.34
CA GLN A 425 -11.86 24.49 28.91
C GLN A 425 -10.41 24.15 28.51
N HIS A 426 -9.43 24.80 29.13
CA HIS A 426 -8.02 24.69 28.74
C HIS A 426 -7.15 23.86 29.71
N ARG A 427 -7.71 23.36 30.83
CA ARG A 427 -7.04 22.57 31.89
C ARG A 427 -6.12 21.44 31.41
N PHE A 428 -6.49 20.76 30.32
CA PHE A 428 -5.75 19.60 29.81
C PHE A 428 -4.76 19.94 28.68
N CYS A 429 -4.81 21.15 28.14
CA CYS A 429 -3.86 21.62 27.13
C CYS A 429 -2.43 21.72 27.72
N PRO A 430 -1.37 21.68 26.89
CA PRO A 430 -0.02 21.99 27.35
C PRO A 430 0.05 23.41 27.92
N VAL A 431 0.91 23.62 28.91
CA VAL A 431 1.22 24.93 29.49
C VAL A 431 2.50 25.51 28.89
N GLY A 432 2.67 26.83 28.94
CA GLY A 432 3.87 27.51 28.44
C GLY A 432 3.71 28.10 27.03
N GLU A 433 4.72 28.85 26.61
CA GLU A 433 4.72 29.66 25.37
C GLU A 433 4.65 28.79 24.10
N ASP A 434 5.29 27.61 24.11
CA ASP A 434 5.24 26.61 23.04
C ASP A 434 3.90 25.85 22.93
N SER A 435 2.91 26.16 23.78
CA SER A 435 1.61 25.49 23.74
C SER A 435 0.87 25.77 22.43
N TRP A 436 0.29 24.73 21.82
CA TRP A 436 -0.65 24.90 20.70
C TRP A 436 -1.98 25.56 21.11
N CYS A 437 -2.25 25.69 22.42
CA CYS A 437 -3.45 26.34 22.92
C CYS A 437 -3.16 27.83 23.21
N LYS A 438 -3.72 28.73 22.38
CA LYS A 438 -3.44 30.17 22.49
C LYS A 438 -3.74 30.78 23.87
N TRP A 439 -4.77 30.29 24.57
CA TRP A 439 -5.06 30.69 25.95
C TRP A 439 -3.94 30.30 26.93
N GLN A 440 -3.32 29.13 26.75
CA GLN A 440 -2.18 28.71 27.59
C GLN A 440 -0.89 29.48 27.26
N GLN A 441 -0.70 29.89 25.99
CA GLN A 441 0.36 30.84 25.64
C GLN A 441 0.14 32.18 26.35
N ASP A 442 -1.07 32.74 26.22
CA ASP A 442 -1.48 34.01 26.85
C ASP A 442 -1.27 34.00 28.37
N CYS A 443 -1.64 32.91 29.06
CA CYS A 443 -1.38 32.74 30.49
C CYS A 443 0.10 32.61 30.86
N ALA A 444 0.98 32.22 29.93
CA ALA A 444 2.43 32.14 30.16
C ALA A 444 3.14 33.47 29.86
N THR A 445 2.76 34.15 28.76
CA THR A 445 3.36 35.41 28.31
C THR A 445 2.74 36.67 28.95
N GLY A 446 1.62 36.52 29.65
CA GLY A 446 0.84 37.64 30.20
C GLY A 446 0.03 38.43 29.16
N THR A 447 -0.14 37.90 27.95
CA THR A 447 -0.97 38.52 26.90
C THR A 447 -2.43 38.09 27.00
N ASN A 448 -3.32 38.75 26.24
CA ASN A 448 -4.74 38.38 26.16
C ASN A 448 -5.23 38.57 24.71
N THR A 449 -5.07 37.52 23.90
CA THR A 449 -5.27 37.53 22.44
C THR A 449 -6.04 36.30 21.93
N TYR A 450 -6.41 35.36 22.80
CA TYR A 450 -7.25 34.21 22.50
C TYR A 450 -8.72 34.60 22.24
N GLU A 451 -9.24 34.22 21.08
CA GLU A 451 -10.67 34.33 20.75
C GLU A 451 -11.36 32.95 20.78
N ALA A 452 -12.41 32.81 21.60
CA ALA A 452 -13.19 31.56 21.71
C ALA A 452 -14.12 31.27 20.50
N GLY A 453 -14.08 32.09 19.44
CA GLY A 453 -15.07 32.14 18.36
C GLY A 453 -15.21 30.88 17.50
N ASP A 454 -14.20 29.99 17.49
CA ASP A 454 -14.20 28.77 16.68
C ASP A 454 -14.54 27.49 17.48
N CYS A 455 -14.89 27.59 18.76
CA CYS A 455 -15.33 26.44 19.56
C CYS A 455 -16.74 25.94 19.16
N LEU A 456 -17.06 24.67 19.42
CA LEU A 456 -18.43 24.14 19.30
C LEU A 456 -19.28 24.54 20.52
N PRO A 457 -20.59 24.79 20.39
CA PRO A 457 -21.45 25.07 21.55
C PRO A 457 -21.46 23.95 22.61
N GLU A 458 -21.61 24.31 23.88
CA GLU A 458 -21.50 23.44 25.06
C GLU A 458 -22.23 22.08 24.95
N VAL A 459 -23.41 22.06 24.30
CA VAL A 459 -24.21 20.85 23.99
C VAL A 459 -23.43 19.74 23.24
N PHE A 460 -22.31 20.08 22.58
CA PHE A 460 -21.46 19.10 21.92
C PHE A 460 -20.55 18.31 22.88
N PHE A 461 -20.37 18.73 24.13
CA PHE A 461 -19.42 18.06 25.05
C PHE A 461 -19.84 16.60 25.32
N GLU A 462 -20.99 16.38 25.95
CA GLU A 462 -21.51 15.04 26.24
C GLU A 462 -21.87 14.24 24.97
N LEU A 463 -22.12 14.92 23.84
CA LEU A 463 -22.38 14.30 22.55
C LEU A 463 -21.11 13.72 21.90
N LEU A 464 -19.97 14.39 22.03
CA LEU A 464 -18.67 13.97 21.47
C LEU A 464 -17.90 13.05 22.42
N LYS A 465 -18.01 13.28 23.73
CA LYS A 465 -17.30 12.58 24.81
C LYS A 465 -17.27 11.05 24.67
N PRO A 466 -18.36 10.32 24.36
CA PRO A 466 -18.29 8.86 24.12
C PRO A 466 -17.31 8.46 23.01
N THR A 467 -17.23 9.24 21.92
CA THR A 467 -16.30 8.96 20.82
C THR A 467 -14.85 9.17 21.26
N PHE A 468 -14.58 10.22 22.04
CA PHE A 468 -13.23 10.49 22.56
C PHE A 468 -12.78 9.48 23.62
N ILE A 469 -13.70 9.00 24.47
CA ILE A 469 -13.40 7.95 25.47
C ILE A 469 -13.09 6.62 24.79
N THR A 470 -13.95 6.12 23.88
CA THR A 470 -13.67 4.87 23.14
C THR A 470 -12.38 4.95 22.32
N LEU A 471 -12.08 6.12 21.72
CA LEU A 471 -10.86 6.30 20.94
C LEU A 471 -9.62 6.69 21.78
N SER A 472 -9.73 6.68 23.12
CA SER A 472 -8.60 6.79 24.06
C SER A 472 -8.47 5.59 25.01
N GLU A 473 -9.11 4.46 24.69
CA GLU A 473 -8.95 3.18 25.40
C GLU A 473 -7.48 2.73 25.44
N THR A 474 -7.01 2.24 26.60
CA THR A 474 -5.59 1.86 26.81
C THR A 474 -5.10 0.89 25.74
N LYS A 475 -5.87 -0.17 25.46
CA LYS A 475 -5.48 -1.22 24.50
C LYS A 475 -5.40 -0.73 23.06
N LEU A 476 -6.15 0.31 22.68
CA LEU A 476 -6.02 0.93 21.35
C LEU A 476 -4.73 1.74 21.25
N LEU A 477 -4.42 2.52 22.27
CA LEU A 477 -3.27 3.41 22.29
C LEU A 477 -1.95 2.66 22.48
N GLN A 478 -1.93 1.58 23.28
CA GLN A 478 -0.80 0.66 23.39
C GLN A 478 -0.38 0.12 22.00
N ARG A 479 -1.35 -0.22 21.15
CA ARG A 479 -1.08 -0.67 19.77
C ARG A 479 -0.62 0.42 18.81
N CYS A 480 -0.68 1.68 19.22
CA CYS A 480 -0.27 2.85 18.43
C CYS A 480 1.12 3.39 18.82
N VAL A 481 1.74 2.95 19.91
CA VAL A 481 2.93 3.61 20.49
C VAL A 481 4.12 3.69 19.53
N ARG A 482 4.31 2.72 18.63
CA ARG A 482 5.40 2.74 17.64
C ARG A 482 5.15 3.67 16.44
N GLY A 483 4.04 4.43 16.44
CA GLY A 483 3.71 5.40 15.39
C GLY A 483 3.46 4.83 13.99
N ALA A 484 3.44 3.50 13.86
CA ALA A 484 3.66 2.79 12.61
C ALA A 484 2.50 2.96 11.60
N THR A 485 2.84 2.84 10.32
CA THR A 485 1.87 2.89 9.22
C THR A 485 2.23 1.93 8.08
N GLN A 486 1.22 1.53 7.30
CA GLN A 486 1.36 0.65 6.13
C GLN A 486 1.73 1.41 4.84
N ASN A 487 2.19 2.67 4.92
CA ASN A 487 2.50 3.49 3.74
C ASN A 487 3.65 2.90 2.90
N ARG A 488 4.51 2.06 3.51
CA ARG A 488 5.52 1.24 2.81
C ARG A 488 4.85 0.14 1.97
N ASN A 489 3.83 -0.51 2.51
CA ASN A 489 3.01 -1.51 1.81
C ASN A 489 2.23 -0.86 0.64
N GLU A 490 1.59 0.29 0.86
CA GLU A 490 0.95 1.06 -0.23
C GLU A 490 1.94 1.40 -1.36
N CYS A 491 3.17 1.79 -1.00
CA CYS A 491 4.22 2.12 -1.96
C CYS A 491 4.68 0.91 -2.77
N ILE A 492 4.97 -0.23 -2.12
CA ILE A 492 5.42 -1.44 -2.82
C ILE A 492 4.30 -2.03 -3.69
N ASN A 493 3.06 -2.04 -3.19
CA ASN A 493 1.87 -2.41 -3.96
C ASN A 493 1.74 -1.55 -5.23
N GLY A 494 1.95 -0.23 -5.10
CA GLY A 494 1.94 0.69 -6.24
C GLY A 494 2.99 0.34 -7.31
N LEU A 495 4.16 -0.14 -6.91
CA LEU A 495 5.23 -0.57 -7.82
C LEU A 495 4.92 -1.92 -8.51
N VAL A 496 4.35 -2.90 -7.80
CA VAL A 496 3.89 -4.16 -8.40
C VAL A 496 2.84 -3.87 -9.47
N TRP A 497 1.83 -3.08 -9.13
CA TRP A 497 0.69 -2.83 -10.01
C TRP A 497 0.94 -1.74 -11.08
N ALA A 498 2.12 -1.09 -11.06
CA ALA A 498 2.64 -0.36 -12.21
C ALA A 498 3.20 -1.31 -13.28
N ARG A 499 3.83 -2.42 -12.87
CA ARG A 499 4.33 -3.50 -13.75
C ARG A 499 3.23 -4.47 -14.19
N CYS A 500 2.21 -4.67 -13.36
CA CYS A 500 1.01 -5.43 -13.71
C CYS A 500 -0.27 -4.57 -13.57
N PRO A 501 -0.58 -3.66 -14.50
CA PRO A 501 -1.75 -2.79 -14.39
C PRO A 501 -3.07 -3.57 -14.18
N LYS A 502 -3.78 -3.32 -13.06
CA LYS A 502 -4.97 -4.08 -12.61
C LYS A 502 -6.17 -4.13 -13.59
N HIS A 503 -6.11 -3.40 -14.70
CA HIS A 503 -7.10 -3.44 -15.78
C HIS A 503 -6.77 -4.46 -16.88
N LYS A 504 -5.54 -5.01 -16.91
CA LYS A 504 -5.13 -6.12 -17.78
C LYS A 504 -5.06 -7.41 -16.97
N HIS A 505 -5.33 -8.55 -17.62
CA HIS A 505 -5.02 -9.86 -17.04
C HIS A 505 -3.52 -10.18 -17.22
N HIS A 506 -2.91 -10.73 -16.18
CA HIS A 506 -1.53 -11.22 -16.17
C HIS A 506 -1.53 -12.59 -15.49
N GLY A 507 -0.83 -13.57 -16.05
CA GLY A 507 -0.66 -14.89 -15.41
C GLY A 507 0.29 -14.84 -14.21
N ALA A 508 0.20 -15.83 -13.31
CA ALA A 508 0.94 -15.85 -12.05
C ALA A 508 2.46 -15.66 -12.21
N LYS A 509 3.11 -16.32 -13.17
CA LYS A 509 4.54 -16.09 -13.50
C LYS A 509 4.90 -14.63 -13.80
N VAL A 510 4.04 -13.90 -14.51
CA VAL A 510 4.26 -12.47 -14.83
C VAL A 510 4.08 -11.61 -13.58
N ILE A 511 3.14 -11.96 -12.71
CA ILE A 511 2.96 -11.29 -11.41
C ILE A 511 4.15 -11.58 -10.49
N ARG A 512 4.69 -12.81 -10.45
CA ARG A 512 5.93 -13.15 -9.72
C ARG A 512 7.13 -12.33 -10.22
N CYS A 513 7.31 -12.20 -11.54
CA CYS A 513 8.33 -11.29 -12.11
C CYS A 513 8.14 -9.85 -11.61
N ALA A 514 6.91 -9.33 -11.67
CA ALA A 514 6.59 -7.97 -11.23
C ALA A 514 6.82 -7.76 -9.73
N VAL A 515 6.55 -8.76 -8.89
CA VAL A 515 6.78 -8.74 -7.44
C VAL A 515 8.28 -8.79 -7.13
N ALA A 516 9.01 -9.77 -7.64
CA ALA A 516 10.45 -9.92 -7.41
C ALA A 516 11.24 -8.69 -7.88
N SER A 517 11.00 -8.21 -9.12
CA SER A 517 11.60 -6.96 -9.62
C SER A 517 11.21 -5.73 -8.78
N THR A 518 10.01 -5.73 -8.19
CA THR A 518 9.58 -4.67 -7.29
C THR A 518 10.32 -4.70 -5.96
N VAL A 519 10.60 -5.87 -5.38
CA VAL A 519 11.41 -6.00 -4.15
C VAL A 519 12.81 -5.41 -4.38
N CYS A 520 13.52 -5.86 -5.43
CA CYS A 520 14.85 -5.35 -5.77
C CYS A 520 14.84 -3.82 -6.01
N HIS A 521 13.78 -3.29 -6.63
CA HIS A 521 13.59 -1.86 -6.86
C HIS A 521 13.26 -1.07 -5.59
N PHE A 522 12.59 -1.69 -4.62
CA PHE A 522 12.19 -1.08 -3.37
C PHE A 522 13.37 -0.94 -2.40
N HIS A 523 14.21 -1.98 -2.30
CA HIS A 523 15.47 -1.93 -1.58
C HIS A 523 16.48 -0.99 -2.28
N SER A 524 16.86 -1.30 -3.54
CA SER A 524 18.04 -0.73 -4.21
C SER A 524 17.74 0.07 -5.49
N GLY A 525 16.52 0.59 -5.62
CA GLY A 525 16.17 1.59 -6.64
C GLY A 525 16.24 1.10 -8.08
N ALA A 526 16.40 2.04 -9.02
CA ALA A 526 16.59 1.70 -10.43
C ALA A 526 17.94 1.04 -10.72
N ALA A 527 18.96 1.28 -9.87
CA ALA A 527 20.28 0.65 -9.96
C ALA A 527 20.25 -0.90 -9.87
N SER A 528 19.29 -1.47 -9.13
CA SER A 528 19.04 -2.92 -9.07
C SER A 528 18.97 -3.62 -10.44
N ARG A 529 18.53 -2.90 -11.49
CA ARG A 529 18.48 -3.39 -12.88
C ARG A 529 19.83 -3.93 -13.36
N ALA A 530 20.95 -3.33 -12.95
CA ALA A 530 22.27 -3.75 -13.39
C ALA A 530 22.61 -5.17 -12.93
N ARG A 531 22.29 -5.51 -11.67
CA ARG A 531 22.55 -6.84 -11.09
C ARG A 531 21.58 -7.90 -11.63
N ILE A 532 20.31 -7.52 -11.86
CA ILE A 532 19.34 -8.37 -12.58
C ILE A 532 19.84 -8.69 -13.99
N MET A 533 20.35 -7.69 -14.72
CA MET A 533 20.95 -7.88 -16.05
C MET A 533 22.21 -8.76 -15.98
N GLN A 534 23.07 -8.59 -14.97
CA GLN A 534 24.22 -9.47 -14.75
C GLN A 534 23.82 -10.94 -14.53
N ARG A 535 22.78 -11.23 -13.73
CA ARG A 535 22.23 -12.60 -13.57
C ARG A 535 21.61 -13.18 -14.84
N LEU A 536 21.26 -12.33 -15.81
CA LEU A 536 20.77 -12.72 -17.12
C LEU A 536 21.89 -12.84 -18.17
N VAL A 537 23.16 -12.63 -17.79
CA VAL A 537 24.32 -12.55 -18.71
C VAL A 537 24.15 -11.43 -19.74
N ILE A 538 23.57 -10.30 -19.30
CA ILE A 538 23.30 -9.10 -20.10
C ILE A 538 24.23 -7.96 -19.64
N PRO A 539 25.16 -7.45 -20.48
CA PRO A 539 25.97 -6.29 -20.13
C PRO A 539 25.14 -5.03 -19.85
N ALA A 540 25.23 -4.53 -18.61
CA ALA A 540 24.61 -3.29 -18.17
C ALA A 540 25.42 -2.06 -18.60
N GLY A 541 25.54 -1.84 -19.91
CA GLY A 541 26.35 -0.76 -20.51
C GLY A 541 25.90 0.66 -20.14
N GLU A 542 26.75 1.64 -20.45
CA GLU A 542 26.71 3.06 -20.02
C GLU A 542 25.29 3.67 -19.94
N TYR A 543 24.51 3.59 -21.03
CA TYR A 543 23.16 4.16 -21.10
C TYR A 543 22.19 3.55 -20.07
N THR A 544 22.37 2.27 -19.70
CA THR A 544 21.58 1.59 -18.67
C THR A 544 21.90 2.14 -17.28
N GLN A 545 23.17 2.40 -16.99
CA GLN A 545 23.64 2.93 -15.71
C GLN A 545 23.15 4.38 -15.54
N LYS A 546 23.43 5.24 -16.53
CA LYS A 546 22.99 6.65 -16.53
C LYS A 546 21.48 6.80 -16.41
N ALA A 547 20.69 6.03 -17.18
CA ALA A 547 19.23 6.07 -17.08
C ALA A 547 18.70 5.57 -15.71
N SER A 548 19.42 4.67 -15.05
CA SER A 548 19.09 4.22 -13.68
C SER A 548 19.38 5.32 -12.66
N GLU A 549 20.58 5.90 -12.68
CA GLU A 549 20.94 7.02 -11.82
C GLU A 549 19.98 8.19 -11.96
N GLU A 550 19.65 8.62 -13.18
CA GLU A 550 18.70 9.72 -13.39
C GLU A 550 17.30 9.38 -12.86
N LYS A 551 16.88 8.11 -12.92
CA LYS A 551 15.58 7.68 -12.38
C LYS A 551 15.59 7.75 -10.85
N ASP A 552 16.68 7.37 -10.20
CA ASP A 552 16.85 7.48 -8.75
C ASP A 552 17.04 8.94 -8.28
N LYS A 553 17.86 9.74 -8.98
CA LYS A 553 18.01 11.19 -8.75
C LYS A 553 16.66 11.92 -8.87
N ARG A 554 15.81 11.55 -9.83
CA ARG A 554 14.42 12.05 -9.95
C ARG A 554 13.49 11.54 -8.83
N ARG A 555 13.63 10.27 -8.41
CA ARG A 555 12.86 9.66 -7.30
C ARG A 555 13.12 10.40 -5.98
N LEU A 556 14.38 10.68 -5.65
CA LEU A 556 14.78 11.44 -4.47
C LEU A 556 14.20 12.86 -4.49
N ARG A 557 14.50 13.66 -5.54
CA ARG A 557 13.97 15.03 -5.69
C ARG A 557 12.45 15.11 -5.53
N LYS A 558 11.70 14.14 -6.07
CA LYS A 558 10.24 14.07 -5.91
C LYS A 558 9.82 13.77 -4.46
N SER A 559 10.55 12.92 -3.75
CA SER A 559 10.33 12.66 -2.32
C SER A 559 10.57 13.91 -1.49
N ASP A 560 11.71 14.59 -1.70
CA ASP A 560 12.09 15.77 -0.91
C ASP A 560 11.10 16.93 -1.10
N LEU A 561 10.66 17.18 -2.34
CA LEU A 561 9.60 18.15 -2.62
C LEU A 561 8.28 17.80 -1.91
N GLN A 562 7.92 16.51 -1.80
CA GLN A 562 6.71 16.10 -1.07
C GLN A 562 6.86 16.27 0.44
N THR A 563 8.03 16.01 1.01
CA THR A 563 8.31 16.26 2.43
C THR A 563 8.27 17.76 2.73
N SER A 564 8.99 18.58 1.97
CA SER A 564 9.00 20.04 2.12
C SER A 564 7.62 20.69 1.95
N ALA A 565 6.75 20.14 1.09
CA ALA A 565 5.38 20.61 0.96
C ALA A 565 4.53 20.30 2.22
N LYS A 566 4.74 19.13 2.84
CA LYS A 566 4.03 18.68 4.05
C LYS A 566 4.49 19.44 5.30
N GLU A 567 5.78 19.77 5.40
CA GLU A 567 6.32 20.66 6.44
C GLU A 567 5.73 22.07 6.31
N LYS A 568 5.66 22.60 5.08
CA LYS A 568 5.08 23.93 4.80
C LYS A 568 3.57 24.01 5.03
N SER A 569 2.82 22.90 4.92
CA SER A 569 1.41 22.88 5.35
C SER A 569 1.28 22.72 6.88
N ALA A 570 2.11 21.89 7.52
CA ALA A 570 2.11 21.76 8.98
C ALA A 570 2.43 23.09 9.69
N GLY A 571 3.46 23.81 9.25
CA GLY A 571 3.86 25.11 9.81
C GLY A 571 2.90 26.27 9.51
N LYS A 572 2.08 26.17 8.44
CA LYS A 572 1.00 27.13 8.14
C LYS A 572 -0.30 26.85 8.88
N GLU A 573 -0.46 25.66 9.46
CA GLU A 573 -1.65 25.22 10.19
C GLU A 573 -1.35 24.98 11.69
N SER A 574 -0.24 25.55 12.17
CA SER A 574 0.15 25.66 13.59
C SER A 574 0.25 27.15 14.02
N LYS A 575 -0.40 28.02 13.24
CA LYS A 575 -0.75 29.41 13.50
C LYS A 575 -2.23 29.58 13.14
#